data_AF-A0A7S2U835-F1
#
_entry.id   AF-A0A7S2U835-F1
#
_cell.length_a   1.000
_cell.length_b   1.000
_cell.length_c   1.000
_cell.angle_alpha   90.00
_cell.angle_beta   90.00
_cell.angle_gamma   90.00
#
_symmetry.space_group_name_H-M   'P 1'
#
loop_
_entity.id
_entity.type
_entity.pdbx_description
1 polymer ?
#
loop_
_entity_poly.entity_id
_entity_poly.type
_entity_poly.pdbx_seq_one_letter_code
_entity_poly.pdbx_strand_id
1 'polypeptide(L)'
;MTRLFVAFMLLFSSFASRLVSAHRNRGLRTYYFTHPLAFLAGAPCQSQQEQSQIVKTSNASRRISRLSFSSLSRSLIRSEARNAKMTSYVAPEEKGVPNPTADEKLVITFVTGNKKKLEEVKRILGGDGSEELPFDITNEKIDLPELQGHDPVEIAIEKCKVAAAQVQGPVMIEDTSLCFNALNGLPGPYIKWFLDKCGHSGLNKMLVGFDDKTAYAQTVVAFTLGVNQEVHVFDGRTNGRIVQARGPLDFGWDPIFEPSEGSGHKTYAEMEKTEKDAISHRGRSFAKLQAFLISDKTDNIK
;
A
#
# COMPACT_ATOMS: atom_id res chain seq x y z
N MET A 1 -21.26 -52.15 29.31
CA MET A 1 -20.41 -51.16 28.62
C MET A 1 -20.64 -49.72 29.13
N THR A 2 -20.82 -49.51 30.43
CA THR A 2 -21.12 -48.17 31.00
C THR A 2 -20.16 -47.78 32.12
N ARG A 3 -19.25 -48.68 32.54
CA ARG A 3 -18.21 -48.41 33.55
C ARG A 3 -16.84 -48.03 32.96
N LEU A 4 -16.61 -48.29 31.67
CA LEU A 4 -15.35 -47.93 30.98
C LEU A 4 -15.36 -46.47 30.47
N PHE A 5 -16.54 -45.90 30.23
CA PHE A 5 -16.70 -44.53 29.74
C PHE A 5 -16.53 -43.47 30.87
N VAL A 6 -16.91 -43.83 32.10
CA VAL A 6 -16.75 -42.96 33.29
C VAL A 6 -15.28 -42.88 33.73
N ALA A 7 -14.51 -43.96 33.56
CA ALA A 7 -13.07 -43.97 33.86
C ALA A 7 -12.25 -43.10 32.88
N PHE A 8 -12.67 -43.00 31.62
CA PHE A 8 -11.98 -42.18 30.60
C PHE A 8 -12.21 -40.67 30.79
N MET A 9 -13.40 -40.28 31.25
CA MET A 9 -13.74 -38.88 31.57
C MET A 9 -13.02 -38.36 32.83
N LEU A 10 -12.78 -39.21 33.83
CA LEU A 10 -12.07 -38.81 35.06
C LEU A 10 -10.56 -38.64 34.84
N LEU A 11 -9.95 -39.36 33.91
CA LEU A 11 -8.54 -39.20 33.53
C LEU A 11 -8.25 -37.88 32.78
N PHE A 12 -9.23 -37.33 32.05
CA PHE A 12 -9.07 -36.03 31.37
C PHE A 12 -9.15 -34.83 32.33
N SER A 13 -9.91 -34.94 33.42
CA SER A 13 -10.02 -33.87 34.44
C SER A 13 -8.73 -33.67 35.26
N SER A 14 -7.95 -34.73 35.45
CA SER A 14 -6.70 -34.70 36.21
C SER A 14 -5.51 -34.17 35.39
N PHE A 15 -5.55 -34.27 34.06
CA PHE A 15 -4.52 -33.72 33.17
C PHE A 15 -4.69 -32.22 32.92
N ALA A 16 -5.95 -31.75 32.80
CA ALA A 16 -6.26 -30.32 32.65
C ALA A 16 -5.85 -29.50 33.90
N SER A 17 -5.98 -30.07 35.10
CA SER A 17 -5.61 -29.40 36.35
C SER A 17 -4.09 -29.25 36.54
N ARG A 18 -3.26 -30.09 35.89
CA ARG A 18 -1.79 -30.01 35.96
C ARG A 18 -1.18 -29.04 34.95
N LEU A 19 -1.86 -28.72 33.84
CA LEU A 19 -1.39 -27.69 32.91
C LEU A 19 -1.67 -26.26 33.43
N VAL A 20 -2.76 -26.06 34.16
CA VAL A 20 -3.13 -24.74 34.72
C VAL A 20 -2.20 -24.33 35.88
N SER A 21 -1.56 -25.28 36.57
CA SER A 21 -0.57 -24.99 37.62
C SER A 21 0.84 -24.70 37.09
N ALA A 22 1.16 -25.06 35.85
CA ALA A 22 2.50 -24.87 35.27
C ALA A 22 2.73 -23.49 34.63
N HIS A 23 1.69 -22.67 34.47
CA HIS A 23 1.79 -21.36 33.81
C HIS A 23 1.58 -20.14 34.73
N ARG A 24 1.56 -20.36 36.06
CA ARG A 24 1.31 -19.29 37.06
C ARG A 24 2.58 -18.57 37.55
N ASN A 25 3.73 -18.78 36.90
CA ASN A 25 5.02 -18.18 37.31
C ASN A 25 5.70 -17.28 36.26
N ARG A 26 4.94 -16.74 35.30
CA ARG A 26 5.41 -15.65 34.42
C ARG A 26 4.30 -14.61 34.32
N GLY A 27 4.49 -13.47 34.98
CA GLY A 27 3.48 -12.43 35.17
C GLY A 27 2.99 -11.78 33.87
N LEU A 28 2.03 -12.41 33.20
CA LEU A 28 1.23 -11.79 32.14
C LEU A 28 -0.24 -11.78 32.57
N ARG A 29 -0.79 -10.57 32.74
CA ARG A 29 -2.23 -10.35 32.94
C ARG A 29 -2.97 -10.78 31.67
N THR A 30 -3.76 -11.83 31.78
CA THR A 30 -4.79 -12.20 30.79
C THR A 30 -6.15 -12.04 31.47
N TYR A 31 -6.99 -11.16 30.92
CA TYR A 31 -8.38 -11.02 31.33
C TYR A 31 -9.18 -12.13 30.64
N TYR A 32 -9.67 -13.10 31.43
CA TYR A 32 -10.71 -14.02 30.98
C TYR A 32 -11.98 -13.75 31.77
N PHE A 33 -13.02 -13.32 31.06
CA PHE A 33 -14.40 -13.31 31.55
C PHE A 33 -14.88 -14.76 31.64
N THR A 34 -15.16 -15.25 32.84
CA THR A 34 -15.84 -16.53 33.04
C THR A 34 -17.19 -16.27 33.71
N HIS A 35 -18.28 -16.52 33.00
CA HIS A 35 -19.57 -16.80 33.60
C HIS A 35 -20.03 -18.20 33.15
N PRO A 36 -20.43 -19.09 34.09
CA PRO A 36 -20.89 -20.43 33.75
C PRO A 36 -22.36 -20.46 33.33
N LEU A 37 -22.65 -21.37 32.39
CA LEU A 37 -23.96 -21.77 31.87
C LEU A 37 -24.94 -22.24 32.95
N ALA A 38 -26.21 -21.85 32.82
CA ALA A 38 -27.34 -22.54 33.44
C ALA A 38 -28.52 -22.71 32.46
N PHE A 39 -28.88 -23.98 32.24
CA PHE A 39 -30.22 -24.57 32.08
C PHE A 39 -31.10 -24.37 30.81
N LEU A 40 -31.15 -25.47 30.03
CA LEU A 40 -32.26 -26.18 29.37
C LEU A 40 -33.62 -25.52 28.98
N ALA A 41 -33.95 -25.75 27.69
CA ALA A 41 -35.21 -26.24 27.11
C ALA A 41 -36.39 -25.27 26.79
N GLY A 42 -36.58 -25.04 25.48
CA GLY A 42 -37.84 -25.34 24.75
C GLY A 42 -38.97 -24.30 24.69
N ALA A 43 -39.10 -23.58 23.56
CA ALA A 43 -40.32 -23.35 22.74
C ALA A 43 -40.14 -22.15 21.78
N PRO A 44 -40.69 -22.18 20.54
CA PRO A 44 -40.72 -21.01 19.65
C PRO A 44 -42.05 -20.26 19.76
N CYS A 45 -42.04 -18.92 19.80
CA CYS A 45 -43.25 -18.13 19.58
C CYS A 45 -42.93 -16.69 19.15
N GLN A 46 -43.88 -16.12 18.41
CA GLN A 46 -43.80 -15.01 17.46
C GLN A 46 -43.73 -13.59 18.08
N SER A 47 -43.32 -12.66 17.21
CA SER A 47 -43.72 -11.24 17.07
C SER A 47 -43.86 -10.32 18.30
N GLN A 48 -43.20 -9.15 18.24
CA GLN A 48 -43.85 -7.86 17.94
C GLN A 48 -42.86 -6.69 18.04
N GLN A 49 -43.02 -5.73 17.13
CA GLN A 49 -42.57 -4.35 17.28
C GLN A 49 -43.37 -3.68 18.41
N GLU A 50 -42.73 -2.89 19.28
CA GLU A 50 -43.00 -1.44 19.44
C GLU A 50 -42.48 -0.83 20.76
N GLN A 51 -41.89 0.37 20.59
CA GLN A 51 -41.95 1.58 21.44
C GLN A 51 -41.11 1.74 22.73
N SER A 52 -40.10 2.60 22.59
CA SER A 52 -39.75 3.80 23.38
C SER A 52 -40.23 3.94 24.84
N GLN A 53 -39.32 4.32 25.75
CA GLN A 53 -39.22 5.70 26.28
C GLN A 53 -38.17 5.89 27.42
N ILE A 54 -37.45 7.02 27.31
CA ILE A 54 -37.01 7.96 28.37
C ILE A 54 -35.89 7.56 29.34
N VAL A 55 -34.74 8.27 29.25
CA VAL A 55 -34.25 9.17 30.33
C VAL A 55 -33.68 10.45 29.71
N LYS A 56 -34.20 11.59 30.17
CA LYS A 56 -33.78 12.98 29.93
C LYS A 56 -32.70 13.39 30.94
N THR A 57 -31.79 14.28 30.54
CA THR A 57 -31.27 15.50 31.24
C THR A 57 -29.92 15.88 30.60
N SER A 58 -29.53 17.12 30.32
CA SER A 58 -30.12 18.45 30.53
C SER A 58 -29.30 19.46 29.70
N ASN A 59 -29.98 20.37 28.99
CA ASN A 59 -29.40 21.59 28.44
C ASN A 59 -29.20 22.64 29.55
N ALA A 60 -28.04 23.31 29.56
CA ALA A 60 -27.89 24.60 30.23
C ALA A 60 -26.97 25.51 29.40
N SER A 61 -27.60 26.33 28.57
CA SER A 61 -27.00 27.48 27.90
C SER A 61 -27.03 28.67 28.85
N ARG A 62 -25.88 29.30 29.11
CA ARG A 62 -25.81 30.64 29.73
C ARG A 62 -24.68 31.47 29.10
N ARG A 63 -25.12 32.54 28.42
CA ARG A 63 -24.48 33.86 28.21
C ARG A 63 -23.11 34.05 28.87
N ILE A 64 -22.10 34.37 28.07
CA ILE A 64 -20.93 35.13 28.52
C ILE A 64 -20.98 36.51 27.87
N SER A 65 -21.28 37.50 28.71
CA SER A 65 -21.18 38.92 28.45
C SER A 65 -19.71 39.36 28.44
N ARG A 66 -19.43 40.37 27.60
CA ARG A 66 -18.21 41.19 27.57
C ARG A 66 -17.68 41.49 28.98
N LEU A 67 -16.43 41.12 29.24
CA LEU A 67 -15.61 41.73 30.28
C LEU A 67 -14.29 42.18 29.69
N SER A 68 -14.08 43.49 29.78
CA SER A 68 -12.83 44.21 29.58
C SER A 68 -11.73 43.62 30.47
N PHE A 69 -10.60 43.25 29.89
CA PHE A 69 -9.35 43.07 30.62
C PHE A 69 -8.38 44.16 30.19
N SER A 70 -8.45 45.30 30.89
CA SER A 70 -7.35 46.24 30.98
C SER A 70 -6.29 45.70 31.95
N SER A 71 -5.04 45.94 31.58
CA SER A 71 -3.84 45.96 32.43
C SER A 71 -3.47 44.68 33.18
N LEU A 72 -2.68 43.82 32.54
CA LEU A 72 -1.60 43.08 33.21
C LEU A 72 -0.32 43.14 32.35
N SER A 73 0.61 43.95 32.86
CA SER A 73 2.06 44.03 32.68
C SER A 73 2.72 43.53 31.37
N ARG A 74 3.10 44.51 30.54
CA ARG A 74 4.07 44.40 29.42
C ARG A 74 5.53 44.14 29.84
N SER A 75 5.79 43.67 31.07
CA SER A 75 7.15 43.55 31.61
C SER A 75 7.70 42.11 31.65
N LEU A 76 6.93 41.07 31.31
CA LEU A 76 7.40 39.68 31.35
C LEU A 76 7.67 39.01 29.99
N ILE A 77 7.39 39.68 28.86
CA ILE A 77 7.64 39.12 27.50
C ILE A 77 8.90 39.76 26.86
N ARG A 78 9.78 40.39 27.65
CA ARG A 78 10.96 41.11 27.12
C ARG A 78 12.32 40.52 27.51
N SER A 79 12.38 39.35 28.14
CA SER A 79 13.67 38.75 28.57
C SER A 79 14.10 37.47 27.83
N GLU A 80 13.30 36.91 26.91
CA GLU A 80 13.71 35.71 26.13
C GLU A 80 13.91 35.97 24.63
N ALA A 81 13.81 37.23 24.18
CA ALA A 81 13.99 37.61 22.77
C ALA A 81 15.35 38.29 22.50
N ARG A 82 16.41 37.93 23.23
CA ARG A 82 17.78 38.45 23.02
C ARG A 82 18.84 37.35 23.08
N ASN A 83 18.72 36.31 22.25
CA ASN A 83 19.89 35.56 21.76
C ASN A 83 19.63 34.56 20.62
N ALA A 84 18.60 34.77 19.78
CA ALA A 84 18.52 34.07 18.51
C ALA A 84 19.23 34.92 17.44
N LYS A 85 20.46 34.53 17.07
CA LYS A 85 21.10 35.00 15.84
C LYS A 85 20.14 34.70 14.69
N MET A 86 19.51 35.74 14.15
CA MET A 86 18.78 35.70 12.90
C MET A 86 19.79 35.43 11.77
N THR A 87 20.10 34.16 11.53
CA THR A 87 20.68 33.74 10.26
C THR A 87 19.60 33.93 9.22
N SER A 88 19.77 34.91 8.33
CA SER A 88 18.91 35.13 7.18
C SER A 88 18.82 33.84 6.37
N TYR A 89 17.65 33.20 6.40
CA TYR A 89 17.37 32.06 5.54
C TYR A 89 17.30 32.59 4.10
N VAL A 90 18.37 32.35 3.34
CA VAL A 90 18.38 32.59 1.89
C VAL A 90 17.70 31.37 1.28
N ALA A 91 16.53 31.57 0.67
CA ALA A 91 15.90 30.52 -0.12
C ALA A 91 16.90 30.04 -1.18
N PRO A 92 17.06 28.72 -1.39
CA PRO A 92 17.92 28.23 -2.47
C PRO A 92 17.46 28.85 -3.79
N GLU A 93 18.39 29.33 -4.61
CA GLU A 93 18.10 29.72 -5.98
C GLU A 93 17.38 28.54 -6.66
N GLU A 94 16.20 28.81 -7.23
CA GLU A 94 15.56 27.88 -8.16
C GLU A 94 16.55 27.67 -9.30
N LYS A 95 17.20 26.50 -9.32
CA LYS A 95 17.83 26.02 -10.54
C LYS A 95 16.70 25.77 -11.51
N GLY A 96 16.42 26.77 -12.34
CA GLY A 96 15.47 26.64 -13.44
C GLY A 96 15.80 25.37 -14.19
N VAL A 97 14.78 24.53 -14.42
CA VAL A 97 14.90 23.38 -15.31
C VAL A 97 15.44 23.94 -16.63
N PRO A 98 16.62 23.51 -17.12
CA PRO A 98 17.11 23.93 -18.42
C PRO A 98 16.00 23.61 -19.43
N ASN A 99 15.47 24.64 -20.09
CA ASN A 99 14.51 24.41 -21.16
C ASN A 99 15.31 23.69 -22.26
N PRO A 100 15.00 22.41 -22.57
CA PRO A 100 15.78 21.66 -23.54
C PRO A 100 15.76 22.42 -24.86
N THR A 101 16.93 22.57 -25.47
CA THR A 101 16.98 23.07 -26.85
C THR A 101 16.19 22.13 -27.75
N ALA A 102 15.63 22.62 -28.85
CA ALA A 102 14.67 21.88 -29.69
C ALA A 102 15.17 20.52 -30.24
N ASP A 103 16.46 20.21 -30.09
CA ASP A 103 17.11 18.99 -30.56
C ASP A 103 17.53 18.01 -29.44
N GLU A 104 17.38 18.35 -28.15
CA GLU A 104 17.75 17.45 -27.04
C GLU A 104 16.55 16.63 -26.55
N LYS A 105 16.74 15.30 -26.49
CA LYS A 105 15.72 14.41 -25.93
C LYS A 105 15.54 14.67 -24.44
N LEU A 106 14.28 14.59 -23.99
CA LEU A 106 13.97 14.57 -22.56
C LEU A 106 14.66 13.39 -21.89
N VAL A 107 15.46 13.64 -20.86
CA VAL A 107 16.08 12.58 -20.05
C VAL A 107 15.27 12.40 -18.77
N ILE A 108 14.65 11.23 -18.59
CA ILE A 108 13.83 10.90 -17.44
C ILE A 108 14.63 10.02 -16.48
N THR A 109 14.70 10.44 -15.21
CA THR A 109 15.33 9.64 -14.16
C THR A 109 14.34 8.62 -13.60
N PHE A 110 14.59 7.33 -13.83
CA PHE A 110 13.84 6.26 -13.19
C PHE A 110 14.44 5.94 -11.82
N VAL A 111 13.74 6.32 -10.75
CA VAL A 111 14.18 6.03 -9.39
C VAL A 111 13.76 4.62 -9.00
N THR A 112 14.72 3.69 -9.04
CA THR A 112 14.53 2.31 -8.59
C THR A 112 15.85 1.67 -8.21
N GLY A 113 15.85 0.91 -7.11
CA GLY A 113 16.95 0.02 -6.74
C GLY A 113 16.81 -1.42 -7.25
N ASN A 114 15.69 -1.76 -7.90
CA ASN A 114 15.39 -3.11 -8.34
C ASN A 114 15.85 -3.33 -9.79
N LYS A 115 16.97 -4.03 -9.95
CA LYS A 115 17.57 -4.32 -11.26
C LYS A 115 16.62 -5.06 -12.21
N LYS A 116 15.83 -6.01 -11.70
CA LYS A 116 14.87 -6.77 -12.52
C LYS A 116 13.74 -5.88 -13.03
N LYS A 117 13.24 -4.95 -12.20
CA LYS A 117 12.27 -3.92 -12.64
C LYS A 117 12.86 -3.05 -13.73
N LEU A 118 14.10 -2.59 -13.57
CA LEU A 118 14.78 -1.78 -14.59
C LEU A 118 14.94 -2.54 -15.93
N GLU A 119 15.35 -3.81 -15.88
CA GLU A 119 15.45 -4.67 -17.07
C GLU A 119 14.10 -4.88 -17.76
N GLU A 120 13.03 -5.08 -16.99
CA GLU A 120 11.67 -5.21 -17.50
C GLU A 120 11.18 -3.92 -18.16
N VAL A 121 11.35 -2.77 -17.50
CA VAL A 121 10.98 -1.46 -18.07
C VAL A 121 11.73 -1.16 -19.35
N LYS A 122 13.05 -1.44 -19.40
CA LYS A 122 13.84 -1.27 -20.62
C LYS A 122 13.33 -2.14 -21.77
N ARG A 123 12.87 -3.36 -21.49
CA ARG A 123 12.31 -4.26 -22.51
C ARG A 123 10.92 -3.80 -22.96
N ILE A 124 10.06 -3.38 -22.04
CA ILE A 124 8.73 -2.85 -22.34
C ILE A 124 8.83 -1.60 -23.23
N LEU A 125 9.71 -0.66 -22.87
CA LEU A 125 9.86 0.60 -23.59
C LEU A 125 10.72 0.48 -24.85
N GLY A 126 11.65 -0.48 -24.89
CA GLY A 126 12.48 -0.73 -26.07
C GLY A 126 11.73 -1.35 -27.25
N GLY A 127 10.50 -1.85 -27.05
CA GLY A 127 9.70 -2.48 -28.09
C GLY A 127 10.46 -3.61 -28.80
N ASP A 128 10.23 -3.75 -30.11
CA ASP A 128 11.01 -4.60 -31.01
C ASP A 128 12.27 -3.91 -31.58
N GLY A 129 12.60 -2.71 -31.07
CA GLY A 129 13.70 -1.88 -31.54
C GLY A 129 13.44 -1.15 -32.86
N SER A 130 12.21 -1.16 -33.38
CA SER A 130 11.86 -0.51 -34.65
C SER A 130 11.67 1.01 -34.55
N GLU A 131 11.32 1.54 -33.37
CA GLU A 131 11.10 2.97 -33.17
C GLU A 131 11.95 3.53 -32.03
N GLU A 132 12.63 4.63 -32.32
CA GLU A 132 13.45 5.34 -31.34
C GLU A 132 12.54 6.11 -30.36
N LEU A 133 12.72 5.88 -29.05
CA LEU A 133 11.93 6.58 -28.05
C LEU A 133 12.17 8.09 -28.11
N PRO A 134 11.11 8.90 -27.89
CA PRO A 134 11.22 10.36 -27.88
C PRO A 134 11.95 10.91 -26.64
N PHE A 135 12.28 10.05 -25.68
CA PHE A 135 12.95 10.38 -24.43
C PHE A 135 13.98 9.30 -24.09
N ASP A 136 14.97 9.67 -23.30
CA ASP A 136 15.95 8.76 -22.73
C ASP A 136 15.62 8.45 -21.27
N ILE A 137 16.06 7.28 -20.80
CA ILE A 137 15.86 6.86 -19.41
C ILE A 137 17.22 6.64 -18.77
N THR A 138 17.49 7.42 -17.72
CA THR A 138 18.57 7.12 -16.77
C THR A 138 18.00 6.44 -15.53
N ASN A 139 18.86 5.84 -14.71
CA ASN A 139 18.45 5.18 -13.47
C ASN A 139 19.26 5.72 -12.30
N GLU A 140 18.55 6.05 -11.23
CA GLU A 140 19.16 6.36 -9.95
C GLU A 140 18.58 5.47 -8.84
N LYS A 141 19.47 5.02 -7.94
CA LYS A 141 19.08 4.31 -6.74
C LYS A 141 18.99 5.32 -5.60
N ILE A 142 17.80 5.88 -5.40
CA ILE A 142 17.48 6.75 -4.27
C ILE A 142 16.64 5.96 -3.27
N ASP A 143 16.99 6.05 -1.99
CA ASP A 143 16.17 5.48 -0.92
C ASP A 143 14.99 6.41 -0.64
N LEU A 144 13.80 6.00 -1.09
CA LEU A 144 12.56 6.74 -0.89
C LEU A 144 11.74 6.06 0.20
N PRO A 145 11.01 6.82 1.04
CA PRO A 145 10.12 6.25 2.02
C PRO A 145 9.01 5.43 1.32
N GLU A 146 8.77 4.22 1.82
CA GLU A 146 7.61 3.41 1.41
C GLU A 146 6.40 3.88 2.23
N LEU A 147 5.70 4.88 1.70
CA LEU A 147 4.57 5.54 2.36
C LEU A 147 3.39 4.57 2.54
N GLN A 148 2.65 4.74 3.64
CA GLN A 148 1.42 4.00 3.89
C GLN A 148 0.22 4.80 3.39
N GLY A 149 -0.75 4.10 2.82
CA GLY A 149 -1.97 4.69 2.29
C GLY A 149 -2.98 3.63 1.91
N HIS A 150 -4.22 4.04 1.70
CA HIS A 150 -5.29 3.16 1.25
C HIS A 150 -5.40 3.17 -0.28
N ASP A 151 -4.97 4.26 -0.94
CA ASP A 151 -4.93 4.39 -2.38
C ASP A 151 -3.47 4.31 -2.92
N PRO A 152 -3.13 3.30 -3.74
CA PRO A 152 -1.85 3.22 -4.42
C PRO A 152 -1.49 4.45 -5.28
N VAL A 153 -2.48 5.15 -5.81
CA VAL A 153 -2.25 6.37 -6.62
C VAL A 153 -1.74 7.51 -5.76
N GLU A 154 -2.37 7.77 -4.60
CA GLU A 154 -1.92 8.79 -3.66
C GLU A 154 -0.49 8.51 -3.14
N ILE A 155 -0.20 7.24 -2.82
CA ILE A 155 1.14 6.79 -2.41
C ILE A 155 2.18 7.12 -3.50
N ALA A 156 1.87 6.79 -4.75
CA ALA A 156 2.77 7.02 -5.88
C ALA A 156 3.00 8.52 -6.14
N ILE A 157 1.96 9.36 -6.02
CA ILE A 157 2.08 10.82 -6.19
C ILE A 157 3.03 11.40 -5.13
N GLU A 158 2.80 11.09 -3.86
CA GLU A 158 3.64 11.62 -2.78
C GLU A 158 5.08 11.12 -2.88
N LYS A 159 5.27 9.84 -3.22
CA LYS A 159 6.61 9.27 -3.48
C LYS A 159 7.31 9.96 -4.64
N CYS A 160 6.58 10.29 -5.71
CA CYS A 160 7.12 11.00 -6.87
C CYS A 160 7.57 12.42 -6.51
N LYS A 161 6.78 13.15 -5.69
CA LYS A 161 7.17 14.48 -5.18
C LYS A 161 8.46 14.42 -4.36
N VAL A 162 8.59 13.42 -3.48
CA VAL A 162 9.82 13.22 -2.68
C VAL A 162 11.01 12.87 -3.60
N ALA A 163 10.79 12.09 -4.65
CA ALA A 163 11.82 11.79 -5.65
C ALA A 163 12.27 13.04 -6.41
N ALA A 164 11.32 13.88 -6.85
CA ALA A 164 11.59 15.11 -7.58
C ALA A 164 12.43 16.10 -6.77
N ALA A 165 12.19 16.19 -5.46
CA ALA A 165 12.98 17.04 -4.57
C ALA A 165 14.45 16.61 -4.48
N GLN A 166 14.75 15.34 -4.71
CA GLN A 166 16.12 14.80 -4.69
C GLN A 166 16.79 14.84 -6.06
N VAL A 167 16.06 14.48 -7.12
CA VAL A 167 16.57 14.45 -8.51
C VAL A 167 16.72 15.87 -9.09
N GLN A 168 15.85 16.81 -8.71
CA GLN A 168 15.83 18.18 -9.25
C GLN A 168 15.68 18.24 -10.78
N GLY A 169 14.82 17.38 -11.34
CA GLY A 169 14.53 17.32 -12.78
C GLY A 169 13.47 16.27 -13.12
N PRO A 170 13.28 15.95 -14.42
CA PRO A 170 12.32 14.96 -14.85
C PRO A 170 12.56 13.60 -14.20
N VAL A 171 11.55 13.09 -13.52
CA VAL A 171 11.66 11.90 -12.68
C VAL A 171 10.42 11.03 -12.80
N MET A 172 10.61 9.72 -12.76
CA MET A 172 9.54 8.76 -12.57
C MET A 172 9.84 7.75 -11.47
N ILE A 173 8.80 7.33 -10.77
CA ILE A 173 8.81 6.21 -9.83
C ILE A 173 7.80 5.15 -10.29
N GLU A 174 7.93 3.94 -9.75
CA GLU A 174 6.98 2.86 -9.99
C GLU A 174 6.70 2.08 -8.71
N ASP A 175 5.42 1.95 -8.36
CA ASP A 175 4.96 1.09 -7.29
C ASP A 175 4.04 -0.02 -7.81
N THR A 176 4.25 -1.22 -7.27
CA THR A 176 3.53 -2.43 -7.68
C THR A 176 2.72 -2.97 -6.51
N SER A 177 1.43 -3.22 -6.74
CA SER A 177 0.52 -3.82 -5.79
C SER A 177 0.02 -5.18 -6.29
N LEU A 178 -0.23 -6.09 -5.35
CA LEU A 178 -0.99 -7.32 -5.59
C LEU A 178 -2.19 -7.35 -4.66
N CYS A 179 -3.38 -7.29 -5.25
CA CYS A 179 -4.61 -7.00 -4.53
C CYS A 179 -5.54 -8.21 -4.58
N PHE A 180 -5.86 -8.79 -3.42
CA PHE A 180 -6.80 -9.91 -3.36
C PHE A 180 -8.22 -9.38 -3.15
N ASN A 181 -9.15 -9.75 -4.02
CA ASN A 181 -10.52 -9.24 -3.95
C ASN A 181 -11.22 -9.67 -2.66
N ALA A 182 -11.00 -10.92 -2.24
CA ALA A 182 -11.48 -11.46 -0.97
C ALA A 182 -11.00 -10.70 0.28
N LEU A 183 -9.88 -9.97 0.18
CA LEU A 183 -9.33 -9.14 1.26
C LEU A 183 -9.49 -7.64 0.99
N ASN A 184 -10.49 -7.25 0.18
CA ASN A 184 -10.75 -5.86 -0.19
C ASN A 184 -9.50 -5.14 -0.72
N GLY A 185 -8.69 -5.83 -1.52
CA GLY A 185 -7.49 -5.28 -2.15
C GLY A 185 -6.19 -5.43 -1.36
N LEU A 186 -6.22 -5.96 -0.12
CA LEU A 186 -5.00 -6.32 0.59
C LEU A 186 -4.35 -7.59 -0.02
N PRO A 187 -3.01 -7.76 0.08
CA PRO A 187 -2.03 -6.87 0.74
C PRO A 187 -1.74 -5.58 -0.03
N GLY A 188 -2.11 -5.49 -1.32
CA GLY A 188 -2.03 -4.27 -2.11
C GLY A 188 -0.60 -3.70 -2.17
N PRO A 189 -0.39 -2.41 -1.85
CA PRO A 189 0.93 -1.78 -1.89
C PRO A 189 1.92 -2.39 -0.89
N TYR A 190 1.43 -3.14 0.11
CA TYR A 190 2.26 -3.78 1.13
C TYR A 190 2.81 -5.15 0.69
N ILE A 191 2.53 -5.60 -0.54
CA ILE A 191 2.88 -6.94 -1.02
C ILE A 191 4.35 -7.31 -0.83
N LYS A 192 5.29 -6.36 -0.95
CA LYS A 192 6.72 -6.57 -0.68
C LYS A 192 6.97 -7.19 0.70
N TRP A 193 6.33 -6.63 1.73
CA TRP A 193 6.48 -7.08 3.11
C TRP A 193 5.77 -8.40 3.38
N PHE A 194 4.58 -8.57 2.79
CA PHE A 194 3.86 -9.84 2.90
C PHE A 194 4.60 -10.98 2.20
N LEU A 195 5.18 -10.74 1.02
CA LEU A 195 6.00 -11.74 0.35
C LEU A 195 7.26 -12.07 1.16
N ASP A 196 7.96 -11.07 1.70
CA ASP A 196 9.16 -11.27 2.53
C ASP A 196 8.87 -12.12 3.78
N LYS A 197 7.77 -11.85 4.48
CA LYS A 197 7.45 -12.52 5.75
C LYS A 197 6.69 -13.83 5.59
N CYS A 198 5.79 -13.91 4.61
CA CYS A 198 4.91 -15.05 4.45
C CYS A 198 5.42 -16.02 3.36
N GLY A 199 6.24 -15.54 2.41
CA GLY A 199 6.58 -16.28 1.20
C GLY A 199 5.35 -16.58 0.33
N HIS A 200 5.57 -17.25 -0.81
CA HIS A 200 4.49 -17.64 -1.72
C HIS A 200 3.44 -18.52 -1.03
N SER A 201 3.88 -19.53 -0.26
CA SER A 201 2.96 -20.41 0.47
C SER A 201 2.12 -19.67 1.50
N GLY A 202 2.70 -18.70 2.22
CA GLY A 202 1.95 -17.90 3.18
C GLY A 202 0.94 -16.98 2.52
N LEU A 203 1.28 -16.37 1.38
CA LEU A 203 0.33 -15.60 0.57
C LEU A 203 -0.85 -16.47 0.10
N ASN A 204 -0.60 -17.70 -0.36
CA ASN A 204 -1.67 -18.64 -0.69
C ASN A 204 -2.53 -19.00 0.53
N LYS A 205 -1.91 -19.21 1.71
CA LYS A 205 -2.60 -19.54 2.96
C LYS A 205 -3.54 -18.44 3.44
N MET A 206 -3.22 -17.17 3.16
CA MET A 206 -4.11 -16.04 3.50
C MET A 206 -5.51 -16.17 2.88
N LEU A 207 -5.62 -16.86 1.74
CA LEU A 207 -6.89 -17.02 1.03
C LEU A 207 -7.60 -18.34 1.32
N VAL A 208 -7.05 -19.25 2.14
CA VAL A 208 -7.65 -20.60 2.34
C VAL A 208 -9.11 -20.54 2.82
N GLY A 209 -9.45 -19.56 3.67
CA GLY A 209 -10.80 -19.40 4.23
C GLY A 209 -11.81 -18.66 3.34
N PHE A 210 -11.44 -18.28 2.12
CA PHE A 210 -12.30 -17.51 1.21
C PHE A 210 -12.58 -18.32 -0.07
N ASP A 211 -13.81 -18.37 -0.56
CA ASP A 211 -14.06 -19.05 -1.85
C ASP A 211 -13.47 -18.26 -3.02
N ASP A 212 -13.50 -16.94 -2.93
CA ASP A 212 -12.95 -16.03 -3.93
C ASP A 212 -11.41 -16.03 -3.90
N LYS A 213 -10.81 -16.45 -5.03
CA LYS A 213 -9.36 -16.38 -5.26
C LYS A 213 -9.00 -15.31 -6.29
N THR A 214 -9.95 -14.51 -6.75
CA THR A 214 -9.70 -13.47 -7.73
C THR A 214 -8.83 -12.37 -7.13
N ALA A 215 -7.97 -11.83 -7.97
CA ALA A 215 -7.02 -10.80 -7.60
C ALA A 215 -6.72 -9.93 -8.81
N TYR A 216 -6.09 -8.78 -8.56
CA TYR A 216 -5.49 -7.99 -9.63
C TYR A 216 -4.08 -7.56 -9.24
N ALA A 217 -3.22 -7.56 -10.24
CA ALA A 217 -1.93 -6.90 -10.17
C ALA A 217 -2.10 -5.46 -10.65
N GLN A 218 -1.44 -4.52 -9.98
CA GLN A 218 -1.48 -3.10 -10.32
C GLN A 218 -0.07 -2.52 -10.32
N THR A 219 0.28 -1.78 -11.36
CA THR A 219 1.46 -0.91 -11.38
C THR A 219 0.98 0.52 -11.55
N VAL A 220 1.45 1.39 -10.66
CA VAL A 220 1.28 2.84 -10.78
C VAL A 220 2.63 3.44 -11.10
N VAL A 221 2.75 4.05 -12.27
CA VAL A 221 3.89 4.91 -12.62
C VAL A 221 3.47 6.35 -12.37
N ALA A 222 4.28 7.08 -11.62
CA ALA A 222 4.09 8.51 -11.39
C ALA A 222 5.31 9.26 -11.94
N PHE A 223 5.04 10.27 -12.77
CA PHE A 223 6.03 11.05 -13.51
C PHE A 223 5.80 12.54 -13.29
N THR A 224 6.89 13.31 -13.20
CA THR A 224 6.82 14.78 -13.18
C THR A 224 8.06 15.37 -13.83
N LEU A 225 7.93 16.58 -14.39
CA LEU A 225 9.04 17.33 -14.96
C LEU A 225 9.98 17.93 -13.89
N GLY A 226 9.55 18.00 -12.64
CA GLY A 226 10.40 18.47 -11.54
C GLY A 226 9.61 18.97 -10.34
N VAL A 227 10.30 19.66 -9.43
CA VAL A 227 9.70 20.23 -8.23
C VAL A 227 8.64 21.26 -8.61
N ASN A 228 7.50 21.25 -7.90
CA ASN A 228 6.34 22.13 -8.13
C ASN A 228 5.63 21.97 -9.49
N GLN A 229 6.00 20.96 -10.29
CA GLN A 229 5.27 20.61 -11.51
C GLN A 229 4.16 19.59 -11.21
N GLU A 230 3.20 19.46 -12.13
CA GLU A 230 2.15 18.45 -12.02
C GLU A 230 2.77 17.04 -12.00
N VAL A 231 2.16 16.15 -11.21
CA VAL A 231 2.49 14.73 -11.21
C VAL A 231 1.45 14.00 -12.05
N HIS A 232 1.89 13.44 -13.17
CA HIS A 232 1.07 12.60 -14.03
C HIS A 232 1.14 11.15 -13.57
N VAL A 233 -0.01 10.49 -13.51
CA VAL A 233 -0.12 9.12 -13.01
C VAL A 233 -0.68 8.19 -14.08
N PHE A 234 -0.03 7.04 -14.23
CA PHE A 234 -0.37 6.02 -15.22
C PHE A 234 -0.65 4.69 -14.51
N ASP A 235 -1.94 4.39 -14.30
CA ASP A 235 -2.39 3.16 -13.63
C ASP A 235 -2.55 2.01 -14.63
N GLY A 236 -1.79 0.93 -14.48
CA GLY A 236 -1.92 -0.29 -15.24
C GLY A 236 -2.37 -1.45 -14.36
N ARG A 237 -3.40 -2.19 -14.80
CA ARG A 237 -3.96 -3.32 -14.05
C ARG A 237 -4.10 -4.56 -14.90
N THR A 238 -3.91 -5.72 -14.29
CA THR A 238 -4.22 -7.02 -14.88
C THR A 238 -5.01 -7.85 -13.89
N ASN A 239 -6.20 -8.30 -14.30
CA ASN A 239 -7.02 -9.18 -13.50
C ASN A 239 -6.51 -10.62 -13.59
N GLY A 240 -6.74 -11.39 -12.55
CA GLY A 240 -6.27 -12.75 -12.44
C GLY A 240 -6.82 -13.45 -11.21
N ARG A 241 -6.10 -14.49 -10.81
CA ARG A 241 -6.40 -15.26 -9.62
C ARG A 241 -5.12 -15.71 -8.92
N ILE A 242 -5.24 -15.95 -7.62
CA ILE A 242 -4.16 -16.50 -6.81
C ILE A 242 -4.21 -18.02 -6.86
N VAL A 243 -3.09 -18.62 -7.25
CA VAL A 243 -2.92 -20.06 -7.43
C VAL A 243 -1.69 -20.54 -6.66
N GLN A 244 -1.60 -21.86 -6.42
CA GLN A 244 -0.40 -22.45 -5.85
C GLN A 244 0.81 -22.10 -6.71
N ALA A 245 1.95 -21.82 -6.05
CA ALA A 245 3.16 -21.36 -6.70
C ALA A 245 3.63 -22.33 -7.81
N ARG A 246 3.85 -21.82 -9.02
CA ARG A 246 4.44 -22.55 -10.15
C ARG A 246 5.48 -21.70 -10.86
N GLY A 247 6.39 -22.33 -11.60
CA GLY A 247 7.51 -21.65 -12.26
C GLY A 247 8.64 -21.21 -11.32
N PRO A 248 9.62 -20.44 -11.82
CA PRO A 248 10.75 -19.94 -11.05
C PRO A 248 10.34 -18.97 -9.93
N LEU A 249 10.90 -19.14 -8.73
CA LEU A 249 10.56 -18.35 -7.53
C LEU A 249 11.40 -17.08 -7.35
N ASP A 250 12.17 -16.69 -8.36
CA ASP A 250 13.23 -15.69 -8.25
C ASP A 250 12.75 -14.25 -8.47
N PHE A 251 11.51 -14.04 -8.91
CA PHE A 251 10.96 -12.70 -9.13
C PHE A 251 9.59 -12.48 -8.48
N GLY A 252 9.62 -11.87 -7.30
CA GLY A 252 8.42 -11.37 -6.64
C GLY A 252 7.37 -12.44 -6.39
N TRP A 253 6.11 -12.06 -6.60
CA TRP A 253 4.93 -12.90 -6.39
C TRP A 253 4.41 -13.51 -7.70
N ASP A 254 5.13 -13.35 -8.81
CA ASP A 254 4.78 -13.93 -10.11
C ASP A 254 4.37 -15.42 -10.05
N PRO A 255 5.02 -16.29 -9.24
CA PRO A 255 4.65 -17.70 -9.17
C PRO A 255 3.23 -18.00 -8.71
N ILE A 256 2.58 -17.07 -8.00
CA ILE A 256 1.25 -17.31 -7.42
C ILE A 256 0.14 -16.56 -8.17
N PHE A 257 0.46 -15.81 -9.21
CA PHE A 257 -0.51 -15.01 -9.95
C PHE A 257 -0.73 -15.56 -11.35
N GLU A 258 -1.94 -16.02 -11.61
CA GLU A 258 -2.40 -16.47 -12.93
C GLU A 258 -3.28 -15.37 -13.56
N PRO A 259 -2.79 -14.64 -14.58
CA PRO A 259 -3.57 -13.61 -15.26
C PRO A 259 -4.75 -14.21 -16.02
N SER A 260 -5.91 -13.55 -15.97
CA SER A 260 -7.13 -14.03 -16.66
C SER A 260 -7.02 -14.02 -18.18
N GLU A 261 -6.19 -13.11 -18.71
CA GLU A 261 -5.99 -12.92 -20.15
C GLU A 261 -4.78 -13.71 -20.69
N GLY A 262 -4.10 -14.48 -19.83
CA GLY A 262 -2.93 -15.27 -20.20
C GLY A 262 -3.26 -16.58 -20.91
N SER A 263 -2.33 -17.08 -21.72
CA SER A 263 -2.50 -18.36 -22.40
C SER A 263 -2.14 -19.54 -21.48
N GLY A 264 -2.88 -20.65 -21.61
CA GLY A 264 -2.50 -21.94 -21.03
C GLY A 264 -2.51 -22.04 -19.50
N HIS A 265 -3.26 -21.20 -18.77
CA HIS A 265 -3.31 -21.19 -17.29
C HIS A 265 -1.93 -21.07 -16.63
N LYS A 266 -1.02 -20.35 -17.27
CA LYS A 266 0.32 -20.09 -16.75
C LYS A 266 0.27 -19.00 -15.69
N THR A 267 1.09 -19.16 -14.66
CA THR A 267 1.46 -18.05 -13.77
C THR A 267 2.38 -17.08 -14.49
N TYR A 268 2.52 -15.85 -14.01
CA TYR A 268 3.52 -14.92 -14.58
C TYR A 268 4.94 -15.47 -14.58
N ALA A 269 5.29 -16.35 -13.64
CA ALA A 269 6.61 -16.98 -13.59
C ALA A 269 6.79 -18.04 -14.68
N GLU A 270 5.72 -18.66 -15.17
CA GLU A 270 5.74 -19.67 -16.24
C GLU A 270 5.66 -19.05 -17.65
N MET A 271 5.36 -17.76 -17.76
CA MET A 271 5.24 -17.06 -19.03
C MET A 271 6.62 -16.67 -19.58
N GLU A 272 6.73 -16.70 -20.91
CA GLU A 272 7.85 -16.04 -21.57
C GLU A 272 7.81 -14.53 -21.31
N LYS A 273 8.99 -13.89 -21.25
CA LYS A 273 9.07 -12.47 -20.88
C LYS A 273 8.23 -11.58 -21.80
N THR A 274 8.27 -11.82 -23.11
CA THR A 274 7.50 -11.07 -24.12
C THR A 274 5.99 -11.30 -23.98
N GLU A 275 5.57 -12.54 -23.70
CA GLU A 275 4.18 -12.90 -23.42
C GLU A 275 3.67 -12.16 -22.19
N LYS A 276 4.45 -12.18 -21.10
CA LYS A 276 4.12 -11.46 -19.86
C LYS A 276 4.02 -9.95 -20.10
N ASP A 277 5.04 -9.35 -20.71
CA ASP A 277 5.13 -7.91 -20.91
C ASP A 277 3.87 -7.36 -21.62
N ALA A 278 3.38 -8.07 -22.65
CA ALA A 278 2.21 -7.69 -23.45
C ALA A 278 0.91 -7.58 -22.65
N ILE A 279 0.74 -8.38 -21.59
CA ILE A 279 -0.49 -8.39 -20.78
C ILE A 279 -0.29 -7.84 -19.36
N SER A 280 0.95 -7.51 -19.00
CA SER A 280 1.30 -7.15 -17.62
C SER A 280 0.75 -5.78 -17.23
N HIS A 281 0.39 -5.68 -15.96
CA HIS A 281 0.02 -4.44 -15.28
C HIS A 281 1.11 -3.37 -15.46
N ARG A 282 2.39 -3.75 -15.41
CA ARG A 282 3.52 -2.87 -15.71
C ARG A 282 3.55 -2.43 -17.18
N GLY A 283 3.45 -3.36 -18.12
CA GLY A 283 3.37 -3.07 -19.56
C GLY A 283 2.26 -2.09 -19.89
N ARG A 284 1.06 -2.30 -19.32
CA ARG A 284 -0.10 -1.39 -19.46
C ARG A 284 0.17 0.00 -18.91
N SER A 285 0.82 0.10 -17.75
CA SER A 285 1.16 1.39 -17.14
C SER A 285 2.19 2.15 -17.99
N PHE A 286 3.24 1.48 -18.44
CA PHE A 286 4.28 2.10 -19.26
C PHE A 286 3.82 2.44 -20.68
N ALA A 287 2.91 1.67 -21.26
CA ALA A 287 2.27 2.03 -22.53
C ALA A 287 1.48 3.35 -22.42
N LYS A 288 0.81 3.59 -21.28
CA LYS A 288 0.12 4.86 -21.01
C LYS A 288 1.10 6.03 -20.85
N LEU A 289 2.21 5.83 -20.13
CA LEU A 289 3.28 6.82 -20.04
C LEU A 289 3.85 7.14 -21.43
N GLN A 290 4.14 6.12 -22.23
CA GLN A 290 4.71 6.30 -23.57
C GLN A 290 3.75 7.08 -24.48
N ALA A 291 2.46 6.73 -24.47
CA ALA A 291 1.45 7.46 -25.23
C ALA A 291 1.38 8.94 -24.83
N PHE A 292 1.42 9.23 -23.53
CA PHE A 292 1.44 10.60 -22.99
C PHE A 292 2.68 11.39 -23.46
N LEU A 293 3.87 10.81 -23.36
CA LEU A 293 5.11 11.48 -23.77
C LEU A 293 5.22 11.67 -25.29
N ILE A 294 4.56 10.84 -26.08
CA ILE A 294 4.45 11.01 -27.54
C ILE A 294 3.45 12.13 -27.86
N SER A 295 2.28 12.16 -27.22
CA SER A 295 1.26 13.20 -27.46
C SER A 295 1.71 14.59 -27.02
N ASP A 296 2.46 14.70 -25.93
CA ASP A 296 2.91 16.00 -25.42
C ASP A 296 3.99 16.65 -26.31
N LYS A 297 4.79 15.86 -27.03
CA LYS A 297 5.69 16.40 -28.07
C LYS A 297 4.94 17.06 -29.22
N THR A 298 3.73 16.58 -29.52
CA THR A 298 2.90 17.20 -30.56
C THR A 298 2.26 18.51 -30.11
N ASP A 299 2.05 18.71 -28.80
CA ASP A 299 1.25 19.85 -28.32
C ASP A 299 1.97 20.87 -27.42
N ASN A 300 2.92 20.53 -26.51
CA ASN A 300 3.49 21.51 -25.56
C ASN A 300 4.81 21.09 -24.85
N ILE A 301 5.89 20.81 -25.58
CA ILE A 301 7.26 20.89 -25.03
C ILE A 301 8.07 21.87 -25.90
N LYS A 302 7.75 23.16 -25.79
CA LYS A 302 8.53 24.30 -26.28
C LYS A 302 8.51 25.39 -25.20
#